data_AF-A0A3E0WNG8-F1
#
_entry.id   AF-A0A3E0WNG8-F1
#
_cell.length_a   1.000
_cell.length_b   1.000
_cell.length_c   1.000
_cell.angle_alpha   90.00
_cell.angle_beta   90.00
_cell.angle_gamma   90.00
#
_symmetry.space_group_name_H-M   'P 1'
#
loop_
_entity.id
_entity.type
_entity.pdbx_description
1 polymer ?
#
loop_
_entity_poly.entity_id
_entity_poly.type
_entity_poly.pdbx_seq_one_letter_code
_entity_poly.pdbx_strand_id
1 'polypeptide(L)'
;MTLNQLFQSLISYIPATNMNMRKAYQPDEIIAGVQYDIFSNTTNKNVAVFSVDNQGKLLYFSVEDEILKPSNYTLKRDELIEKASHFVKTFYPEMYKNCKLASFLKLGNAYTVHFAYQDEQLHLFLPETGVTLFLTKSGKISTIISFHDKNTNIHYPDVMISAEAAKKQYLHHLEPELLIAPMDTYYINNNGKFRLVYSIIERAFYIPADRGEIYVQKDAIKQIPFHKPEKVKTLKRIYTISLV
;
A
#
# COMPACT_ATOMS: atom_id res chain seq x y z
N MET A 1 -6.37 -23.17 -10.13
CA MET A 1 -5.11 -23.76 -9.60
C MET A 1 -5.46 -24.43 -8.27
N THR A 2 -5.01 -25.65 -8.01
CA THR A 2 -5.24 -26.31 -6.71
C THR A 2 -4.31 -25.73 -5.63
N LEU A 3 -4.63 -25.92 -4.35
CA LEU A 3 -3.78 -25.46 -3.25
C LEU A 3 -2.35 -26.00 -3.34
N ASN A 4 -2.18 -27.28 -3.71
CA ASN A 4 -0.85 -27.86 -3.87
C ASN A 4 -0.10 -27.25 -5.07
N GLN A 5 -0.78 -27.00 -6.19
CA GLN A 5 -0.16 -26.32 -7.34
C GLN A 5 0.27 -24.89 -6.96
N LEU A 6 -0.59 -24.14 -6.25
CA LEU A 6 -0.28 -22.81 -5.75
C LEU A 6 0.97 -22.84 -4.86
N PHE A 7 1.01 -23.77 -3.91
CA PHE A 7 2.17 -23.96 -3.03
C PHE A 7 3.45 -24.23 -3.83
N GLN A 8 3.43 -25.18 -4.78
CA GLN A 8 4.59 -25.49 -5.62
C GLN A 8 5.06 -24.29 -6.45
N SER A 9 4.14 -23.46 -6.94
CA SER A 9 4.50 -22.22 -7.62
C SER A 9 5.10 -21.18 -6.67
N LEU A 10 4.52 -20.99 -5.47
CA LEU A 10 5.00 -20.02 -4.49
C LEU A 10 6.41 -20.32 -3.98
N ILE A 11 6.72 -21.59 -3.70
CA ILE A 11 8.03 -21.96 -3.17
C ILE A 11 9.19 -21.66 -4.13
N SER A 12 8.93 -21.50 -5.44
CA SER A 12 9.95 -21.07 -6.40
C SER A 12 10.42 -19.63 -6.21
N TYR A 13 9.67 -18.82 -5.45
CA TYR A 13 10.01 -17.44 -5.09
C TYR A 13 10.68 -17.33 -3.71
N ILE A 14 10.76 -18.44 -2.96
CA ILE A 14 11.36 -18.46 -1.62
C ILE A 14 12.79 -19.00 -1.75
N PRO A 15 13.83 -18.25 -1.33
CA PRO A 15 15.22 -18.70 -1.38
C PRO A 15 15.56 -19.68 -0.25
N ALA A 16 14.75 -20.73 -0.10
CA ALA A 16 14.91 -21.83 0.85
C ALA A 16 14.66 -23.17 0.14
N THR A 17 14.92 -24.29 0.81
CA THR A 17 14.70 -25.63 0.26
C THR A 17 13.99 -26.53 1.26
N ASN A 18 13.48 -27.68 0.78
CA ASN A 18 12.81 -28.70 1.59
C ASN A 18 11.65 -28.10 2.41
N MET A 19 10.74 -27.42 1.72
CA MET A 19 9.61 -26.71 2.34
C MET A 19 8.35 -27.56 2.35
N ASN A 20 7.52 -27.34 3.36
CA ASN A 20 6.17 -27.88 3.44
C ASN A 20 5.21 -26.78 3.93
N MET A 21 3.91 -27.00 3.80
CA MET A 21 2.89 -26.08 4.29
C MET A 21 1.96 -26.74 5.30
N ARG A 22 1.42 -25.92 6.21
CA ARG A 22 0.33 -26.30 7.10
C ARG A 22 -0.65 -25.15 7.22
N LYS A 23 -1.92 -25.47 7.49
CA LYS A 23 -2.90 -24.43 7.82
C LYS A 23 -2.46 -23.71 9.10
N ALA A 24 -2.39 -22.38 9.04
CA ALA A 24 -1.99 -21.57 10.18
C ALA A 24 -3.14 -21.47 11.19
N TYR A 25 -2.80 -21.34 12.47
CA TYR A 25 -3.77 -20.98 13.50
C TYR A 25 -3.85 -19.45 13.60
N GLN A 26 -5.03 -18.88 13.36
CA GLN A 26 -5.28 -17.44 13.47
C GLN A 26 -6.36 -17.20 14.54
N PRO A 27 -6.00 -16.65 15.71
CA PRO A 27 -6.99 -16.26 16.71
C PRO A 27 -7.71 -14.94 16.34
N ASP A 28 -7.06 -14.08 15.55
CA ASP A 28 -7.58 -12.78 15.11
C ASP A 28 -7.49 -12.67 13.58
N GLU A 29 -8.59 -12.38 12.87
CA GLU A 29 -8.68 -12.27 11.40
C GLU A 29 -8.02 -10.98 10.89
N ILE A 30 -6.71 -10.83 11.05
CA ILE A 30 -5.95 -9.67 10.54
C ILE A 30 -5.71 -9.80 9.03
N ILE A 31 -5.54 -11.03 8.53
CA ILE A 31 -5.28 -11.33 7.11
C ILE A 31 -6.50 -12.07 6.56
N ALA A 32 -7.11 -11.51 5.51
CA ALA A 32 -8.27 -12.11 4.87
C ALA A 32 -7.99 -13.49 4.28
N GLY A 33 -8.98 -14.37 4.34
CA GLY A 33 -8.95 -15.71 3.76
C GLY A 33 -8.37 -16.78 4.69
N VAL A 34 -8.09 -17.96 4.14
CA VAL A 34 -7.50 -19.08 4.88
C VAL A 34 -5.98 -18.99 4.80
N GLN A 35 -5.32 -18.84 5.95
CA GLN A 35 -3.87 -18.72 6.03
C GLN A 35 -3.15 -20.08 6.15
N TYR A 36 -1.97 -20.15 5.53
CA TYR A 36 -1.04 -21.26 5.59
C TYR A 36 0.37 -20.76 5.92
N ASP A 37 1.04 -21.46 6.84
CA ASP A 37 2.47 -21.30 7.09
C ASP A 37 3.25 -22.17 6.12
N ILE A 38 4.33 -21.63 5.56
CA ILE A 38 5.36 -22.39 4.85
C ILE A 38 6.56 -22.48 5.77
N PHE A 39 7.03 -23.69 6.04
CA PHE A 39 8.19 -23.93 6.91
C PHE A 39 9.22 -24.81 6.20
N SER A 40 10.49 -24.66 6.58
CA SER A 40 11.55 -25.55 6.12
C SER A 40 11.60 -26.78 7.02
N ASN A 41 11.50 -27.98 6.44
CA ASN A 41 11.68 -29.24 7.17
C ASN A 41 13.12 -29.41 7.68
N THR A 42 14.08 -28.69 7.10
CA THR A 42 15.50 -28.75 7.50
C THR A 42 15.74 -27.98 8.79
N THR A 43 15.16 -26.78 8.93
CA THR A 43 15.37 -25.91 10.10
C THR A 43 14.20 -25.90 11.08
N ASN A 44 13.07 -26.49 10.70
CA ASN A 44 11.78 -26.41 11.41
C ASN A 44 11.34 -24.96 11.71
N LYS A 45 11.77 -24.00 10.87
CA LYS A 45 11.39 -22.58 10.97
C LYS A 45 10.36 -22.21 9.92
N ASN A 46 9.47 -21.30 10.28
CA ASN A 46 8.61 -20.61 9.31
C ASN A 46 9.52 -19.78 8.38
N VAL A 47 9.24 -19.82 7.08
CA VAL A 47 9.99 -19.10 6.05
C VAL A 47 9.10 -18.15 5.25
N ALA A 48 7.80 -18.38 5.25
CA ALA A 48 6.82 -17.57 4.55
C ALA A 48 5.39 -17.90 5.01
N VAL A 49 4.48 -16.99 4.72
CA VAL A 49 3.05 -17.15 4.96
C VAL A 49 2.28 -16.80 3.68
N PHE A 50 1.16 -17.47 3.43
CA PHE A 50 0.22 -17.03 2.39
C PHE A 50 -1.23 -17.24 2.83
N SER A 51 -2.15 -16.48 2.24
CA SER A 51 -3.59 -16.69 2.40
C SER A 51 -4.30 -16.79 1.06
N VAL A 52 -5.41 -17.51 1.06
CA VAL A 52 -6.27 -17.69 -0.11
C VAL A 52 -7.72 -17.40 0.21
N ASP A 53 -8.47 -16.93 -0.79
CA ASP A 53 -9.92 -16.79 -0.69
C ASP A 53 -10.63 -18.16 -0.74
N ASN A 54 -11.96 -18.14 -0.68
CA ASN A 54 -12.80 -19.34 -0.79
C ASN A 54 -12.75 -20.01 -2.18
N GLN A 55 -12.19 -19.35 -3.19
CA GLN A 55 -11.99 -19.86 -4.55
C GLN A 55 -10.55 -20.38 -4.76
N GLY A 56 -9.67 -20.27 -3.75
CA GLY A 56 -8.26 -20.65 -3.83
C GLY A 56 -7.37 -19.64 -4.56
N LYS A 57 -7.85 -18.40 -4.78
CA LYS A 57 -7.00 -17.31 -5.29
C LYS A 57 -6.10 -16.79 -4.18
N LEU A 58 -4.85 -16.48 -4.53
CA LEU A 58 -3.89 -15.88 -3.60
C LEU A 58 -4.38 -14.48 -3.21
N LEU A 59 -4.47 -14.20 -1.90
CA LEU A 59 -4.80 -12.87 -1.38
C LEU A 59 -3.58 -12.18 -0.79
N TYR A 60 -2.76 -12.96 -0.08
CA TYR A 60 -1.58 -12.48 0.61
C TYR A 60 -0.44 -13.48 0.49
N PHE A 61 0.78 -12.98 0.38
CA PHE A 61 2.00 -13.78 0.50
C PHE A 61 3.07 -12.92 1.14
N SER A 62 3.83 -13.44 2.10
CA SER A 62 4.99 -12.76 2.65
C SER A 62 6.09 -13.75 3.00
N VAL A 63 7.33 -13.40 2.68
CA VAL A 63 8.54 -14.16 2.99
C VAL A 63 9.23 -13.48 4.15
N GLU A 64 9.66 -14.27 5.13
CA GLU A 64 10.38 -13.77 6.30
C GLU A 64 11.68 -13.04 5.89
N ASP A 65 11.94 -11.89 6.51
CA ASP A 65 13.09 -11.04 6.17
C ASP A 65 14.43 -11.78 6.31
N GLU A 66 14.55 -12.67 7.30
CA GLU A 66 15.77 -13.49 7.50
C GLU A 66 16.06 -14.44 6.31
N ILE A 67 15.02 -14.80 5.55
CA ILE A 67 15.12 -15.65 4.37
C ILE A 67 15.55 -14.82 3.15
N LEU A 68 15.14 -13.55 3.11
CA LEU A 68 15.49 -12.61 2.05
C LEU A 68 16.91 -12.05 2.23
N LYS A 69 17.91 -12.92 2.06
CA LYS A 69 19.34 -12.55 2.18
C LYS A 69 19.66 -11.26 1.42
N PRO A 70 20.39 -10.32 2.04
CA PRO A 70 20.88 -9.11 1.40
C PRO A 70 21.64 -9.46 0.12
N SER A 71 21.47 -8.64 -0.90
CA SER A 71 22.27 -8.72 -2.12
C SER A 71 23.03 -7.42 -2.28
N ASN A 72 24.24 -7.48 -2.85
CA ASN A 72 24.95 -6.27 -3.27
C ASN A 72 24.50 -5.79 -4.65
N TYR A 73 23.74 -6.63 -5.36
CA TYR A 73 23.24 -6.34 -6.69
C TYR A 73 21.90 -5.60 -6.63
N THR A 74 21.73 -4.63 -7.53
CA THR A 74 20.50 -3.84 -7.67
C THR A 74 20.04 -3.94 -9.12
N LEU A 75 18.83 -4.45 -9.31
CA LEU A 75 18.19 -4.50 -10.62
C LEU A 75 17.72 -3.12 -11.06
N LYS A 76 17.66 -2.92 -12.37
CA LYS A 76 17.04 -1.75 -12.98
C LYS A 76 15.52 -1.82 -12.82
N ARG A 77 14.88 -0.66 -12.97
CA ARG A 77 13.42 -0.51 -12.89
C ARG A 77 12.68 -1.52 -13.77
N ASP A 78 13.06 -1.64 -15.03
CA ASP A 78 12.34 -2.49 -15.99
C ASP A 78 12.49 -3.98 -15.65
N GLU A 79 13.65 -4.40 -15.13
CA GLU A 79 13.88 -5.79 -14.68
C GLU A 79 13.04 -6.13 -13.43
N LEU A 80 12.88 -5.16 -12.52
CA LEU A 80 12.00 -5.31 -11.35
C LEU A 80 10.53 -5.38 -11.77
N ILE A 81 10.10 -4.54 -12.71
CA ILE A 81 8.75 -4.57 -13.29
C ILE A 81 8.51 -5.90 -14.02
N GLU A 82 9.48 -6.41 -14.76
CA GLU A 82 9.38 -7.69 -15.46
C GLU A 82 9.20 -8.85 -14.49
N LYS A 83 10.00 -8.89 -13.42
CA LYS A 83 9.83 -9.89 -12.34
C LYS A 83 8.45 -9.80 -11.69
N ALA A 84 7.99 -8.60 -11.38
CA ALA A 84 6.66 -8.40 -10.82
C ALA A 84 5.57 -8.85 -11.80
N SER A 85 5.68 -8.48 -13.08
CA SER A 85 4.76 -8.87 -14.15
C SER A 85 4.70 -10.38 -14.34
N HIS A 86 5.84 -11.06 -14.27
CA HIS A 86 5.91 -12.52 -14.35
C HIS A 86 5.17 -13.19 -13.19
N PHE A 87 5.31 -12.66 -11.97
CA PHE A 87 4.53 -13.12 -10.82
C PHE A 87 3.03 -12.90 -11.05
N VAL A 88 2.64 -11.69 -11.44
CA VAL A 88 1.22 -11.37 -11.69
C VAL A 88 0.62 -12.27 -12.76
N LYS A 89 1.32 -12.49 -13.87
CA LYS A 89 0.88 -13.38 -14.95
C LYS A 89 0.69 -14.81 -14.48
N THR A 90 1.49 -15.27 -13.52
CA THR A 90 1.44 -16.63 -12.98
C THR A 90 0.27 -16.83 -12.03
N PHE A 91 0.09 -15.93 -11.06
CA PHE A 91 -0.90 -16.11 -9.99
C PHE A 91 -2.24 -15.42 -10.27
N TYR A 92 -2.27 -14.43 -11.14
CA TYR A 92 -3.44 -13.62 -11.47
C TYR A 92 -3.60 -13.43 -13.00
N PRO A 93 -3.67 -14.51 -13.78
CA PRO A 93 -3.62 -14.43 -15.25
C PRO A 93 -4.77 -13.60 -15.86
N GLU A 94 -5.98 -13.65 -15.30
CA GLU A 94 -7.11 -12.86 -15.80
C GLU A 94 -6.99 -11.38 -15.44
N MET A 95 -6.44 -11.07 -14.27
CA MET A 95 -6.15 -9.70 -13.88
C MET A 95 -5.02 -9.12 -14.74
N TYR A 96 -3.98 -9.89 -15.04
CA TYR A 96 -2.86 -9.47 -15.88
C TYR A 96 -3.29 -8.99 -17.28
N LYS A 97 -4.35 -9.57 -17.85
CA LYS A 97 -4.89 -9.14 -19.16
C LYS A 97 -5.54 -7.76 -19.12
N ASN A 98 -6.05 -7.36 -17.95
CA ASN A 98 -6.97 -6.23 -17.80
C ASN A 98 -6.40 -5.10 -16.93
N CYS A 99 -5.36 -5.38 -16.15
CA CYS A 99 -4.66 -4.39 -15.33
C CYS A 99 -3.46 -3.79 -16.07
N LYS A 100 -3.10 -2.57 -15.68
CA LYS A 100 -1.89 -1.89 -16.15
C LYS A 100 -1.00 -1.55 -14.95
N LEU A 101 0.28 -1.32 -15.22
CA LEU A 101 1.22 -0.81 -14.22
C LEU A 101 0.75 0.58 -13.77
N ALA A 102 0.25 0.67 -12.54
CA ALA A 102 -0.30 1.89 -11.96
C ALA A 102 0.78 2.71 -11.24
N SER A 103 1.68 2.04 -10.52
CA SER A 103 2.78 2.72 -9.84
C SER A 103 4.04 1.85 -9.69
N PHE A 104 5.18 2.53 -9.63
CA PHE A 104 6.48 1.99 -9.26
C PHE A 104 7.14 2.96 -8.29
N LEU A 105 7.35 2.56 -7.05
CA LEU A 105 7.90 3.42 -6.00
C LEU A 105 9.10 2.74 -5.33
N LYS A 106 10.06 3.55 -4.88
CA LYS A 106 11.16 3.09 -4.04
C LYS A 106 10.95 3.63 -2.63
N LEU A 107 10.85 2.73 -1.65
CA LEU A 107 10.67 3.04 -0.23
C LEU A 107 11.85 2.46 0.55
N GLY A 108 12.81 3.33 0.91
CA GLY A 108 14.06 2.89 1.53
C GLY A 108 14.82 1.90 0.66
N ASN A 109 14.96 0.66 1.13
CA ASN A 109 15.64 -0.44 0.44
C ASN A 109 14.70 -1.39 -0.31
N ALA A 110 13.40 -1.11 -0.30
CA ALA A 110 12.38 -1.89 -0.99
C ALA A 110 11.80 -1.11 -2.17
N TYR A 111 11.21 -1.87 -3.10
CA TYR A 111 10.49 -1.38 -4.26
C TYR A 111 9.06 -1.87 -4.19
N THR A 112 8.12 -1.00 -4.54
CA THR A 112 6.70 -1.34 -4.60
C THR A 112 6.26 -1.22 -6.05
N VAL A 113 5.64 -2.27 -6.57
CA VAL A 113 5.08 -2.34 -7.92
C VAL A 113 3.59 -2.63 -7.79
N HIS A 114 2.76 -1.75 -8.31
CA HIS A 114 1.31 -1.89 -8.25
C HIS A 114 0.71 -2.01 -9.64
N PHE A 115 -0.10 -3.05 -9.84
CA PHE A 115 -0.94 -3.22 -11.01
C PHE A 115 -2.38 -3.02 -10.60
N ALA A 116 -3.10 -2.13 -11.28
CA ALA A 116 -4.48 -1.81 -10.98
C ALA A 116 -5.34 -1.87 -12.24
N TYR A 117 -6.64 -2.01 -12.05
CA TYR A 117 -7.59 -1.83 -13.13
C TYR A 117 -7.68 -0.34 -13.49
N GLN A 118 -7.88 -0.09 -14.78
CA GLN A 118 -8.14 1.24 -15.30
C GLN A 118 -9.59 1.27 -15.76
N ASP A 119 -10.30 2.31 -15.34
CA ASP A 119 -11.62 2.64 -15.85
C ASP A 119 -11.59 2.85 -17.37
N GLU A 120 -12.64 2.40 -18.04
CA GLU A 120 -12.78 2.53 -19.49
C GLU A 120 -13.26 3.92 -19.91
N GLN A 121 -14.06 4.60 -19.08
CA GLN A 121 -14.68 5.89 -19.44
C GLN A 121 -13.74 7.09 -19.27
N LEU A 122 -13.08 7.19 -18.12
CA LEU A 122 -12.18 8.30 -17.75
C LEU A 122 -10.70 7.91 -17.83
N HIS A 123 -10.39 6.64 -18.09
CA HIS A 123 -9.01 6.13 -18.11
C HIS A 123 -8.25 6.40 -16.80
N LEU A 124 -8.96 6.41 -15.67
CA LEU A 124 -8.37 6.57 -14.35
C LEU A 124 -8.10 5.21 -13.72
N PHE A 125 -7.00 5.09 -12.98
CA PHE A 125 -6.74 3.90 -12.19
C PHE A 125 -7.73 3.81 -11.03
N LEU A 126 -8.29 2.63 -10.82
CA LEU A 126 -9.21 2.34 -9.72
C LEU A 126 -8.38 2.06 -8.46
N PRO A 127 -8.45 2.92 -7.43
CA PRO A 127 -7.77 2.68 -6.15
C PRO A 127 -8.27 1.37 -5.53
N GLU A 128 -7.42 0.74 -4.70
CA GLU A 128 -7.78 -0.49 -3.97
C GLU A 128 -8.25 -1.63 -4.89
N THR A 129 -7.72 -1.69 -6.11
CA THR A 129 -7.94 -2.80 -7.03
C THR A 129 -6.62 -3.39 -7.53
N GLY A 130 -6.66 -4.66 -7.94
CA GLY A 130 -5.51 -5.34 -8.50
C GLY A 130 -4.54 -5.88 -7.45
N VAL A 131 -3.23 -5.73 -7.66
CA VAL A 131 -2.20 -6.34 -6.80
C VAL A 131 -1.02 -5.40 -6.56
N THR A 132 -0.51 -5.41 -5.34
CA THR A 132 0.73 -4.74 -4.96
C THR A 132 1.78 -5.77 -4.60
N LEU A 133 2.97 -5.60 -5.18
CA LEU A 133 4.14 -6.42 -4.92
C LEU A 133 5.23 -5.56 -4.26
N PHE A 134 5.82 -6.10 -3.21
CA PHE A 134 7.01 -5.54 -2.57
C PHE A 134 8.20 -6.40 -2.97
N LEU A 135 9.25 -5.74 -3.46
CA LEU A 135 10.46 -6.37 -3.94
C LEU A 135 11.68 -5.80 -3.23
N THR A 136 12.65 -6.65 -2.95
CA THR A 136 13.99 -6.20 -2.61
C THR A 136 14.67 -5.58 -3.83
N LYS A 137 15.77 -4.85 -3.62
CA LYS A 137 16.58 -4.30 -4.72
C LYS A 137 17.13 -5.34 -5.71
N SER A 138 17.25 -6.60 -5.32
CA SER A 138 17.63 -7.70 -6.21
C SER A 138 16.45 -8.42 -6.85
N GLY A 139 15.22 -7.90 -6.66
CA GLY A 139 14.00 -8.40 -7.27
C GLY A 139 13.43 -9.65 -6.61
N LYS A 140 13.81 -9.97 -5.37
CA LYS A 140 13.10 -10.99 -4.60
C LYS A 140 11.77 -10.41 -4.12
N ILE A 141 10.68 -11.13 -4.32
CA ILE A 141 9.36 -10.73 -3.83
C ILE A 141 9.30 -11.01 -2.33
N SER A 142 9.11 -9.95 -1.54
CA SER A 142 8.98 -10.05 -0.09
C SER A 142 7.53 -10.17 0.34
N THR A 143 6.64 -9.43 -0.31
CA THR A 143 5.22 -9.37 0.07
C THR A 143 4.33 -9.16 -1.15
N ILE A 144 3.15 -9.74 -1.14
CA ILE A 144 2.06 -9.56 -2.09
C ILE A 144 0.79 -9.23 -1.32
N ILE A 145 0.06 -8.23 -1.79
CA ILE A 145 -1.27 -7.90 -1.31
C ILE A 145 -2.19 -7.79 -2.52
N SER A 146 -3.18 -8.67 -2.61
CA SER A 146 -4.27 -8.56 -3.58
C SER A 146 -5.39 -7.72 -2.99
N PHE A 147 -5.94 -6.84 -3.80
CA PHE A 147 -7.11 -6.03 -3.46
C PHE A 147 -8.33 -6.51 -4.25
N HIS A 148 -9.39 -5.69 -4.27
CA HIS A 148 -10.65 -6.02 -4.92
C HIS A 148 -10.48 -6.24 -6.43
N ASP A 149 -11.32 -7.13 -6.97
CA ASP A 149 -11.48 -7.32 -8.42
C ASP A 149 -12.14 -6.07 -9.06
N LYS A 150 -12.12 -5.98 -10.41
CA LYS A 150 -12.70 -4.87 -11.20
C LYS A 150 -14.19 -4.60 -10.95
N ASN A 151 -14.91 -5.47 -10.24
CA ASN A 151 -16.37 -5.41 -10.06
C ASN A 151 -16.78 -4.29 -9.10
N THR A 152 -16.52 -3.04 -9.48
CA THR A 152 -16.95 -1.83 -8.81
C THR A 152 -18.04 -1.17 -9.63
N ASN A 153 -19.17 -0.86 -8.98
CA ASN A 153 -20.23 -0.09 -9.60
C ASN A 153 -19.86 1.40 -9.53
N ILE A 154 -19.23 1.93 -10.58
CA ILE A 154 -18.78 3.33 -10.62
C ILE A 154 -19.95 4.21 -11.06
N HIS A 155 -20.28 5.20 -10.24
CA HIS A 155 -21.27 6.21 -10.60
C HIS A 155 -20.56 7.43 -11.21
N TYR A 156 -20.83 7.70 -12.49
CA TYR A 156 -20.35 8.89 -13.19
C TYR A 156 -21.44 9.96 -13.17
N PRO A 157 -21.16 11.16 -12.65
CA PRO A 157 -22.15 12.23 -12.66
C PRO A 157 -22.20 12.95 -14.00
N ASP A 158 -23.38 13.45 -14.35
CA ASP A 158 -23.60 14.23 -15.57
C ASP A 158 -22.89 15.60 -15.54
N VAL A 159 -22.67 16.13 -14.35
CA VAL A 159 -22.00 17.42 -14.11
C VAL A 159 -20.94 17.25 -13.03
N MET A 160 -19.74 17.74 -13.30
CA MET A 160 -18.60 17.69 -12.38
C MET A 160 -18.20 19.10 -11.92
N ILE A 161 -17.84 19.25 -10.64
CA ILE A 161 -17.15 20.44 -10.15
C ILE A 161 -15.74 20.53 -10.73
N SER A 162 -15.17 21.74 -10.81
CA SER A 162 -13.78 21.91 -11.25
C SER A 162 -12.79 21.42 -10.18
N ALA A 163 -11.56 21.11 -10.60
CA ALA A 163 -10.47 20.73 -9.70
C ALA A 163 -10.15 21.82 -8.68
N GLU A 164 -10.27 23.10 -9.05
CA GLU A 164 -10.07 24.25 -8.16
C GLU A 164 -11.17 24.34 -7.10
N ALA A 165 -12.42 24.07 -7.49
CA ALA A 165 -13.54 24.02 -6.55
C ALA A 165 -13.34 22.87 -5.54
N ALA A 166 -12.95 21.67 -6.02
CA ALA A 166 -12.61 20.54 -5.15
C ALA A 166 -11.44 20.87 -4.21
N LYS A 167 -10.36 21.47 -4.72
CA LYS A 167 -9.21 21.91 -3.91
C LYS A 167 -9.62 22.89 -2.82
N LYS A 168 -10.48 23.87 -3.14
CA LYS A 168 -10.98 24.85 -2.17
C LYS A 168 -11.74 24.16 -1.04
N GLN A 169 -12.60 23.20 -1.37
CA GLN A 169 -13.33 22.40 -0.38
C GLN A 169 -12.38 21.57 0.48
N TYR A 170 -11.40 20.90 -0.13
CA TYR A 170 -10.40 20.10 0.59
C TYR A 170 -9.64 20.93 1.63
N LEU A 171 -9.08 22.07 1.20
CA LEU A 171 -8.31 22.96 2.07
C LEU A 171 -9.14 23.58 3.20
N HIS A 172 -10.43 23.81 2.98
CA HIS A 172 -11.33 24.34 4.00
C HIS A 172 -11.51 23.40 5.20
N HIS A 173 -11.36 22.08 4.98
CA HIS A 173 -11.60 21.06 6.00
C HIS A 173 -10.32 20.43 6.55
N LEU A 174 -9.15 20.89 6.09
CA LEU A 174 -7.89 20.54 6.74
C LEU A 174 -7.81 21.21 8.12
N GLU A 175 -7.77 20.38 9.16
CA GLU A 175 -7.60 20.82 10.54
C GLU A 175 -6.12 20.63 10.95
N PRO A 176 -5.29 21.68 10.93
CA PRO A 176 -3.93 21.59 11.46
C PRO A 176 -3.97 21.55 12.99
N GLU A 177 -3.25 20.61 13.58
CA GLU A 177 -3.06 20.50 15.02
C GLU A 177 -1.60 20.70 15.41
N LEU A 178 -1.39 21.36 16.55
CA LEU A 178 -0.07 21.54 17.13
C LEU A 178 0.38 20.22 17.77
N LEU A 179 1.60 19.80 17.46
CA LEU A 179 2.24 18.66 18.11
C LEU A 179 3.74 18.87 18.26
N ILE A 180 4.33 18.12 19.19
CA ILE A 180 5.78 18.07 19.38
C ILE A 180 6.30 16.81 18.67
N ALA A 181 7.04 16.98 17.58
CA ALA A 181 7.55 15.87 16.77
C ALA A 181 9.06 15.96 16.53
N PRO A 182 9.74 14.81 16.31
CA PRO A 182 11.12 14.81 15.85
C PRO A 182 11.18 15.40 14.44
N MET A 183 12.15 16.28 14.19
CA MET A 183 12.33 16.93 12.88
C MET A 183 13.31 16.20 11.97
N ASP A 184 13.74 15.01 12.36
CA ASP A 184 14.50 14.12 11.50
C ASP A 184 13.54 13.56 10.44
N THR A 185 13.49 14.25 9.32
CA THR A 185 12.69 13.90 8.16
C THR A 185 13.62 13.57 6.99
N TYR A 186 13.06 13.15 5.86
CA TYR A 186 13.84 12.96 4.63
C TYR A 186 14.58 14.22 4.14
N TYR A 187 14.13 15.41 4.56
CA TYR A 187 14.66 16.70 4.09
C TYR A 187 15.47 17.45 5.15
N ILE A 188 15.33 17.09 6.42
CA ILE A 188 15.95 17.80 7.55
C ILE A 188 16.54 16.76 8.50
N ASN A 189 17.83 16.88 8.79
CA ASN A 189 18.47 16.18 9.91
C ASN A 189 18.65 17.19 11.05
N ASN A 190 17.91 17.01 12.14
CA ASN A 190 17.92 17.86 13.32
C ASN A 190 18.51 17.12 14.54
N ASN A 191 19.24 16.03 14.33
CA ASN A 191 19.94 15.24 15.37
C ASN A 191 19.02 14.83 16.53
N GLY A 192 17.84 14.28 16.23
CA GLY A 192 16.89 13.78 17.23
C GLY A 192 16.15 14.87 18.00
N LYS A 193 16.35 16.15 17.68
CA LYS A 193 15.68 17.25 18.39
C LYS A 193 14.23 17.39 17.94
N PHE A 194 13.33 17.39 18.92
CA PHE A 194 11.91 17.64 18.74
C PHE A 194 11.63 19.14 18.58
N ARG A 195 10.58 19.47 17.84
CA ARG A 195 10.07 20.86 17.72
C ARG A 195 8.54 20.87 17.80
N LEU A 196 8.02 22.02 18.22
CA LEU A 196 6.60 22.33 18.10
C LEU A 196 6.30 22.62 16.62
N VAL A 197 5.39 21.87 16.03
CA VAL A 197 5.00 21.96 14.62
C VAL A 197 3.48 21.88 14.47
N TYR A 198 2.98 22.36 13.34
CA TYR A 198 1.63 22.02 12.90
C TYR A 198 1.70 20.76 12.04
N SER A 199 0.90 19.76 12.38
CA SER A 199 0.62 18.63 11.50
C SER A 199 -0.83 18.65 11.09
N ILE A 200 -1.09 18.16 9.89
CA ILE A 200 -2.45 17.81 9.50
C ILE A 200 -2.74 16.47 10.18
N ILE A 201 -3.82 16.38 10.94
CA ILE A 201 -4.33 15.07 11.35
C ILE A 201 -4.89 14.42 10.10
N GLU A 202 -4.22 13.39 9.62
CA GLU A 202 -4.65 12.64 8.45
C GLU A 202 -6.05 12.08 8.67
N ARG A 203 -7.02 12.69 8.00
CA ARG A 203 -8.32 12.09 7.70
C ARG A 203 -8.34 11.95 6.19
N ALA A 204 -8.44 10.73 5.68
CA ALA A 204 -8.63 10.53 4.25
C ALA A 204 -10.00 11.09 3.87
N PHE A 205 -9.99 12.23 3.17
CA PHE A 205 -11.18 12.91 2.68
C PHE A 205 -11.35 12.62 1.19
N TYR A 206 -12.55 12.22 0.79
CA TYR A 206 -12.98 12.19 -0.60
C TYR A 206 -13.96 13.32 -0.86
N ILE A 207 -13.85 13.94 -2.03
CA ILE A 207 -14.79 14.95 -2.53
C ILE A 207 -15.40 14.38 -3.80
N PRO A 208 -16.65 13.89 -3.76
CA PRO A 208 -17.36 13.46 -4.95
C PRO A 208 -17.47 14.61 -5.95
N ALA A 209 -17.26 14.27 -7.22
CA ALA A 209 -17.24 15.25 -8.30
C ALA A 209 -18.60 15.90 -8.55
N ASP A 210 -19.70 15.30 -8.08
CA ASP A 210 -21.08 15.72 -8.33
C ASP A 210 -21.60 16.74 -7.30
N ARG A 211 -21.17 16.63 -6.05
CA ARG A 211 -21.73 17.42 -4.92
C ARG A 211 -20.72 18.35 -4.27
N GLY A 212 -19.43 18.04 -4.33
CA GLY A 212 -18.39 18.84 -3.67
C GLY A 212 -18.41 18.78 -2.13
N GLU A 213 -19.27 17.96 -1.54
CA GLU A 213 -19.29 17.68 -0.10
C GLU A 213 -18.18 16.69 0.28
N ILE A 214 -17.68 16.76 1.51
CA ILE A 214 -16.60 15.87 1.96
C ILE A 214 -17.15 14.61 2.60
N TYR A 215 -16.52 13.49 2.26
CA TYR A 215 -16.73 12.18 2.85
C TYR A 215 -15.44 11.73 3.53
N VAL A 216 -15.53 11.37 4.82
CA VAL A 216 -14.42 10.77 5.56
C VAL A 216 -14.43 9.26 5.31
N GLN A 217 -13.32 8.69 4.84
CA GLN A 217 -13.22 7.24 4.68
C GLN A 217 -13.39 6.55 6.04
N LYS A 218 -14.28 5.56 6.13
CA LYS A 218 -14.62 4.88 7.41
C LYS A 218 -13.40 4.25 8.11
N ASP A 219 -12.41 3.82 7.32
CA ASP A 219 -11.18 3.16 7.80
C ASP A 219 -9.96 4.08 7.78
N ALA A 220 -10.13 5.39 7.54
CA ALA A 220 -9.07 6.34 7.82
C ALA A 220 -8.76 6.25 9.32
N ILE A 221 -7.60 5.68 9.65
CA ILE A 221 -7.11 5.49 11.01
C ILE A 221 -7.39 6.79 11.77
N LYS A 222 -8.33 6.75 12.73
CA LYS A 222 -8.50 7.84 13.69
C LYS A 222 -7.22 7.87 14.52
N GLN A 223 -6.24 8.67 14.11
CA GLN A 223 -5.22 9.09 15.06
C GLN A 223 -5.94 9.91 16.12
N ILE A 224 -6.11 9.30 17.29
CA ILE A 224 -6.72 9.90 18.47
C ILE A 224 -5.87 11.14 18.82
N PRO A 225 -6.45 12.34 18.96
CA PRO A 225 -5.68 13.52 19.31
C PRO A 225 -5.08 13.34 20.71
N PHE A 226 -3.75 13.41 20.80
CA PHE A 226 -3.04 13.55 22.07
C PHE A 226 -3.20 15.00 22.55
N HIS A 227 -4.26 15.28 23.32
CA HIS A 227 -4.48 16.48 24.14
C HIS A 227 -4.40 17.85 23.41
N LYS A 228 -5.47 18.64 23.47
CA LYS A 228 -5.41 20.08 23.13
C LYS A 228 -4.48 20.80 24.12
N PRO A 229 -3.36 21.43 23.70
CA PRO A 229 -2.57 22.26 24.58
C PRO A 229 -3.36 23.53 24.97
N GLU A 230 -3.36 23.86 26.25
CA GLU A 230 -3.92 25.12 26.74
C GLU A 230 -3.06 26.30 26.26
N LYS A 231 -3.65 27.13 25.38
CA LYS A 231 -3.25 28.51 25.03
C LYS A 231 -1.77 28.72 24.68
N VAL A 232 -1.43 28.57 23.39
CA VAL A 232 -0.22 29.16 22.81
C VAL A 232 -0.53 30.57 22.31
N LYS A 233 0.26 31.58 22.71
CA LYS A 233 0.16 32.95 22.15
C LYS A 233 0.55 32.93 20.67
N THR A 234 -0.42 33.16 19.78
CA THR A 234 -0.19 33.31 18.34
C THR A 234 0.35 34.69 18.02
N LEU A 235 1.54 34.75 17.41
CA LEU A 235 2.05 35.97 16.78
C LEU A 235 1.44 36.08 15.38
N LYS A 236 0.59 37.08 15.14
CA LYS A 236 0.18 37.49 13.79
C LYS A 236 1.38 38.10 13.07
N ARG A 237 2.10 37.32 12.26
CA ARG A 237 2.90 37.88 11.15
C ARG A 237 2.19 37.57 9.85
N ILE A 238 1.64 38.61 9.25
CA ILE A 238 1.10 38.60 7.89
C ILE A 238 2.30 38.52 6.95
N TYR A 239 2.46 37.40 6.25
CA TYR A 239 3.33 37.34 5.08
C TYR A 239 2.44 37.45 3.84
N THR A 240 2.54 38.57 3.14
CA THR A 240 2.00 38.72 1.78
C THR A 240 2.82 37.84 0.85
N ILE A 241 2.25 36.74 0.37
CA ILE A 241 2.84 35.97 -0.73
C ILE A 241 2.40 36.67 -2.02
N SER A 242 3.32 37.43 -2.62
CA SER A 242 3.17 37.87 -4.01
C SER A 242 3.51 36.68 -4.91
N LEU A 243 2.51 36.18 -5.64
CA LEU A 243 2.72 35.25 -6.75
C LEU A 243 3.29 36.06 -7.93
N VAL A 244 4.48 35.70 -8.39
CA VAL A 244 5.01 36.02 -9.73
C VAL A 244 5.02 34.71 -10.52
#